data_AF-A0A2G9TB99-F1
#
_entry.id   AF-A0A2G9TB99-F1
#
_cell.length_a   1.000
_cell.length_b   1.000
_cell.length_c   1.000
_cell.angle_alpha   90.00
_cell.angle_beta   90.00
_cell.angle_gamma   90.00
#
_symmetry.space_group_name_H-M   'P 1'
#
loop_
_entity.id
_entity.type
_entity.pdbx_description
1 polymer ?
#
loop_
_entity_poly.entity_id
_entity_poly.type
_entity_poly.pdbx_seq_one_letter_code
_entity_poly.pdbx_strand_id
1 'polypeptide(L)'
;DIRYLLECTDKESGRKWVFDQSWTQTQRELKTTPGNTYCIRLECESLAERRIIAAVYKEIKAVFSYDEMVRMYHKCVNFVGTKMQLFEVLYRCKPREYWDEIHHFHDGLMEKYIKDNNGQPANRINGIISGLFFSARVYADGSLPTQSPFGNVRMMVPPGALLDPVHNNFYFADFYCNYYTHYVTVVICRKGSETDEYCFTRLHRMDPEDNPFLTVTKFSAIMLWCWDEAGSVSLRLRV
;
A
#
# COMPACT_ATOMS: atom_id res chain seq x y z
N ASP A 1 44.09 1.07 7.51
CA ASP A 1 43.00 2.00 7.84
C ASP A 1 42.09 2.24 6.65
N ILE A 2 40.80 2.03 6.86
CA ILE A 2 39.74 2.20 5.85
C ILE A 2 38.76 3.25 6.37
N ARG A 3 38.23 4.06 5.46
CA ARG A 3 37.20 5.06 5.73
C ARG A 3 35.99 4.79 4.84
N TYR A 4 34.79 4.94 5.39
CA TYR A 4 33.58 4.87 4.58
C TYR A 4 32.95 6.26 4.46
N LEU A 5 32.71 6.72 3.23
CA LEU A 5 32.08 8.00 2.96
C LEU A 5 30.70 7.75 2.37
N LEU A 6 29.65 8.12 3.11
CA LEU A 6 28.28 8.11 2.60
C LEU A 6 27.90 9.53 2.19
N GLU A 7 27.60 9.70 0.92
CA GLU A 7 27.01 10.91 0.36
C GLU A 7 25.57 10.62 -0.06
N CYS A 8 24.67 11.53 0.31
CA CYS A 8 23.31 11.56 -0.19
C CYS A 8 23.05 12.95 -0.78
N THR A 9 22.50 13.00 -1.99
CA THR A 9 22.18 14.26 -2.66
C THR A 9 20.72 14.23 -3.10
N ASP A 10 19.94 15.21 -2.65
CA ASP A 10 18.59 15.50 -3.11
C ASP A 10 18.66 16.15 -4.50
N LYS A 11 18.11 15.49 -5.53
CA LYS A 11 18.26 15.93 -6.92
C LYS A 11 17.48 17.21 -7.23
N GLU A 12 16.38 17.44 -6.51
CA GLU A 12 15.47 18.55 -6.75
C GLU A 12 15.99 19.85 -6.13
N SER A 13 16.52 19.77 -4.90
CA SER A 13 17.05 20.94 -4.18
C SER A 13 18.56 21.13 -4.32
N GLY A 14 19.28 20.10 -4.81
CA GLY A 14 20.75 20.05 -4.80
C GLY A 14 21.35 19.91 -3.39
N ARG A 15 20.52 19.75 -2.35
CA ARG A 15 20.99 19.60 -0.98
C ARG A 15 21.78 18.31 -0.84
N LYS A 16 22.97 18.43 -0.28
CA LYS A 16 23.91 17.33 -0.10
C LYS A 16 24.21 17.09 1.38
N TRP A 17 24.24 15.83 1.77
CA TRP A 17 24.69 15.36 3.07
C TRP A 17 25.87 14.43 2.87
N VAL A 18 26.94 14.64 3.62
CA VAL A 18 28.15 13.81 3.58
C VAL A 18 28.43 13.33 5.00
N PHE A 19 28.64 12.02 5.14
CA PHE A 19 28.87 11.38 6.42
C PHE A 19 30.12 10.53 6.35
N ASP A 20 31.00 10.74 7.33
CA ASP A 20 32.04 9.78 7.67
C ASP A 20 31.40 8.64 8.46
N GLN A 21 31.48 7.42 7.94
CA GLN A 21 30.82 6.24 8.49
C GLN A 21 31.87 5.32 9.09
N SER A 22 31.62 4.86 10.33
CA SER A 22 32.37 3.77 10.92
C SER A 22 32.05 2.46 10.21
N TRP A 23 33.01 1.54 10.12
CA TRP A 23 32.80 0.18 9.64
C TRP A 23 31.74 -0.59 10.45
N THR A 24 31.53 -0.23 11.72
CA THR A 24 30.49 -0.80 12.59
C THR A 24 29.10 -0.24 12.31
N GLN A 25 28.99 0.88 11.59
CA GLN A 25 27.71 1.53 11.32
C GLN A 25 27.14 1.03 9.99
N THR A 26 26.25 0.05 10.07
CA THR A 26 25.62 -0.58 8.90
C THR A 26 24.34 0.12 8.43
N GLN A 27 23.83 1.09 9.19
CA GLN A 27 22.57 1.79 8.89
C GLN A 27 22.63 3.28 9.24
N ARG A 28 21.84 4.07 8.51
CA ARG A 28 21.63 5.49 8.77
C ARG A 28 20.25 5.94 8.29
N GLU A 29 19.58 6.72 9.11
CA GLU A 29 18.32 7.36 8.77
C GLU A 29 18.54 8.74 8.18
N LEU A 30 17.79 9.05 7.11
CA LEU A 30 17.84 10.33 6.42
C LEU A 30 16.41 10.87 6.30
N LYS A 31 16.23 12.15 6.66
CA LYS A 31 14.96 12.83 6.41
C LYS A 31 14.87 13.14 4.92
N THR A 32 13.82 12.63 4.28
CA THR A 32 13.54 12.86 2.86
C THR A 32 12.30 13.71 2.69
N THR A 33 12.21 14.35 1.53
CA THR A 33 11.04 15.09 1.07
C THR A 33 10.23 14.17 0.16
N PRO A 34 8.93 13.99 0.40
CA PRO A 34 8.11 13.16 -0.49
C PRO A 34 8.10 13.67 -1.94
N GLY A 35 8.23 12.75 -2.89
CA GLY A 35 8.33 13.01 -4.32
C GLY A 35 9.74 13.26 -4.84
N ASN A 36 10.68 13.61 -3.95
CA ASN A 36 12.07 13.85 -4.33
C ASN A 36 12.81 12.54 -4.61
N THR A 37 13.85 12.65 -5.42
CA THR A 37 14.77 11.57 -5.73
C THR A 37 16.15 11.86 -5.17
N TYR A 38 16.74 10.84 -4.58
CA TYR A 38 18.01 10.92 -3.87
C TYR A 38 19.06 10.06 -4.56
N CYS A 39 20.22 10.65 -4.85
CA CYS A 39 21.40 9.91 -5.24
C CYS A 39 22.21 9.55 -3.99
N ILE A 40 22.40 8.27 -3.75
CA ILE A 40 23.21 7.74 -2.65
C ILE A 40 24.50 7.19 -3.23
N ARG A 41 25.63 7.66 -2.69
CA ARG A 41 26.97 7.16 -3.01
C ARG A 41 27.64 6.74 -1.71
N LEU A 42 28.05 5.48 -1.62
CA LEU A 42 28.83 4.97 -0.51
C LEU A 42 30.18 4.52 -1.03
N GLU A 43 31.25 5.11 -0.51
CA GLU A 43 32.63 4.83 -0.90
C GLU A 43 33.40 4.23 0.27
N CYS A 44 34.31 3.33 -0.04
CA CYS A 44 35.27 2.74 0.87
C CYS A 44 36.66 3.18 0.39
N GLU A 45 37.36 3.94 1.21
CA GLU A 45 38.66 4.53 0.91
C GLU A 45 39.76 3.87 1.75
N SER A 46 40.89 3.53 1.12
CA SER A 46 42.13 3.19 1.81
C SER A 46 42.82 4.48 2.22
N LEU A 47 42.96 4.72 3.53
CA LEU A 47 43.69 5.91 4.01
C LEU A 47 45.20 5.81 3.75
N ALA A 48 45.73 4.59 3.77
CA ALA A 48 47.14 4.32 3.51
C ALA A 48 47.52 4.58 2.03
N GLU A 49 46.66 4.13 1.11
CA GLU A 49 46.91 4.22 -0.34
C GLU A 49 46.24 5.45 -0.98
N ARG A 50 45.44 6.21 -0.21
CA ARG A 50 44.66 7.36 -0.66
C ARG A 50 43.85 7.09 -1.93
N ARG A 51 43.21 5.92 -2.01
CA ARG A 51 42.36 5.52 -3.14
C ARG A 51 41.04 4.93 -2.69
N ILE A 52 40.03 5.07 -3.52
CA ILE A 52 38.76 4.36 -3.38
C ILE A 52 39.00 2.89 -3.73
N ILE A 53 38.70 2.00 -2.78
CA ILE A 53 38.77 0.55 -2.94
C ILE A 53 37.46 0.01 -3.50
N ALA A 54 36.34 0.58 -3.07
CA ALA A 54 35.01 0.20 -3.54
C ALA A 54 34.06 1.40 -3.48
N ALA A 55 33.11 1.45 -4.40
CA ALA A 55 32.03 2.42 -4.36
C ALA A 55 30.73 1.79 -4.86
N VAL A 56 29.62 2.16 -4.24
CA VAL A 56 28.27 1.87 -4.72
C VAL A 56 27.51 3.16 -4.94
N TYR A 57 26.76 3.20 -6.03
CA TYR A 57 25.88 4.29 -6.38
C TYR A 57 24.46 3.74 -6.55
N LYS A 58 23.49 4.42 -5.96
CA LYS A 58 22.08 4.07 -6.11
C LYS A 58 21.21 5.33 -6.12
N GLU A 59 20.31 5.40 -7.09
CA GLU A 59 19.24 6.38 -7.10
C GLU A 59 18.00 5.78 -6.42
N ILE A 60 17.42 6.50 -5.47
CA ILE A 60 16.24 6.07 -4.72
C ILE A 60 15.22 7.20 -4.73
N LYS A 61 13.99 6.89 -5.14
CA LYS A 61 12.87 7.81 -5.02
C LYS A 61 12.26 7.70 -3.61
N ALA A 62 11.99 8.84 -2.99
CA ALA A 62 11.23 8.86 -1.74
C ALA A 62 9.78 8.40 -1.95
N VAL A 63 9.01 8.33 -0.86
CA VAL A 63 7.56 8.07 -0.96
C VAL A 63 6.88 9.15 -1.81
N PHE A 64 5.75 8.82 -2.43
CA PHE A 64 5.06 9.74 -3.32
C PHE A 64 4.76 11.10 -2.68
N SER A 65 4.85 12.19 -3.44
CA SER A 65 4.21 13.44 -3.03
C SER A 65 2.67 13.29 -3.03
N TYR A 66 1.97 14.24 -2.41
CA TYR A 66 0.49 14.26 -2.49
C TYR A 66 0.04 14.36 -3.96
N ASP A 67 0.65 15.25 -4.75
CA ASP A 67 0.33 15.43 -6.16
C ASP A 67 0.57 14.17 -7.00
N GLU A 68 1.63 13.42 -6.72
CA GLU A 68 1.90 12.13 -7.38
C GLU A 68 0.81 11.11 -7.07
N MET A 69 0.37 11.05 -5.83
CA MET A 69 -0.69 10.16 -5.38
C MET A 69 -2.04 10.57 -6.00
N VAL A 70 -2.36 11.86 -6.12
CA VAL A 70 -3.55 12.35 -6.84
C VAL A 70 -3.46 12.06 -8.34
N ARG A 71 -2.28 12.22 -8.96
CA ARG A 71 -2.08 11.81 -10.37
C ARG A 71 -2.31 10.31 -10.57
N MET A 72 -1.87 9.49 -9.62
CA MET A 72 -2.12 8.03 -9.64
C MET A 72 -3.62 7.72 -9.48
N TYR A 73 -4.31 8.43 -8.58
CA TYR A 73 -5.77 8.34 -8.44
C TYR A 73 -6.47 8.63 -9.78
N HIS A 74 -6.18 9.75 -10.44
CA HIS A 74 -6.81 10.07 -11.73
C HIS A 74 -6.49 9.05 -12.83
N LYS A 75 -5.25 8.55 -12.88
CA LYS A 75 -4.89 7.45 -13.80
C LYS A 75 -5.72 6.20 -13.52
N CYS A 76 -5.93 5.87 -12.24
CA CYS A 76 -6.75 4.76 -11.81
C CYS A 76 -8.21 4.95 -12.22
N VAL A 77 -8.80 6.12 -11.96
CA VAL A 77 -10.17 6.46 -12.38
C VAL A 77 -10.34 6.31 -13.89
N ASN A 78 -9.40 6.86 -14.68
CA ASN A 78 -9.43 6.75 -16.13
C ASN A 78 -9.27 5.30 -16.63
N PHE A 79 -8.56 4.47 -15.88
CA PHE A 79 -8.35 3.06 -16.21
C PHE A 79 -9.57 2.20 -15.91
N VAL A 80 -10.21 2.38 -14.74
CA VAL A 80 -11.33 1.53 -14.31
C VAL A 80 -12.64 1.78 -15.09
N GLY A 81 -12.76 2.94 -15.74
CA GLY A 81 -13.92 3.28 -16.57
C GLY A 81 -15.20 3.49 -15.76
N THR A 82 -16.35 3.18 -16.37
CA THR A 82 -17.69 3.49 -15.84
C THR A 82 -18.63 2.27 -15.71
N LYS A 83 -18.11 1.04 -15.58
CA LYS A 83 -18.94 -0.16 -15.27
C LYS A 83 -18.76 -0.71 -13.84
N MET A 84 -19.80 -0.56 -13.02
CA MET A 84 -19.86 -1.11 -11.66
C MET A 84 -20.36 -2.55 -11.63
N GLN A 85 -19.90 -3.31 -10.64
CA GLN A 85 -20.35 -4.66 -10.33
C GLN A 85 -20.74 -4.78 -8.85
N LEU A 86 -21.89 -5.40 -8.60
CA LEU A 86 -22.35 -5.67 -7.24
C LEU A 86 -21.50 -6.73 -6.55
N PHE A 87 -21.21 -6.55 -5.27
CA PHE A 87 -20.67 -7.62 -4.42
C PHE A 87 -21.40 -7.64 -3.08
N GLU A 88 -21.67 -8.85 -2.58
CA GLU A 88 -22.45 -9.04 -1.35
C GLU A 88 -21.58 -9.32 -0.13
N VAL A 89 -20.29 -9.63 -0.34
CA VAL A 89 -19.36 -9.97 0.74
C VAL A 89 -17.97 -9.39 0.49
N LEU A 90 -17.36 -8.95 1.56
CA LEU A 90 -15.91 -8.80 1.67
C LEU A 90 -15.33 -10.12 2.12
N TYR A 91 -14.20 -10.52 1.56
CA TYR A 91 -13.61 -11.80 1.92
C TYR A 91 -12.10 -11.74 2.08
N ARG A 92 -11.60 -12.60 2.98
CA ARG A 92 -10.18 -12.80 3.23
C ARG A 92 -9.89 -14.28 3.11
N CYS A 93 -8.93 -14.62 2.25
CA CYS A 93 -8.45 -15.98 2.12
C CYS A 93 -7.11 -16.13 2.83
N LYS A 94 -6.99 -17.16 3.68
CA LYS A 94 -5.76 -17.54 4.39
C LYS A 94 -5.62 -19.07 4.45
N PRO A 95 -4.40 -19.60 4.66
CA PRO A 95 -4.21 -21.02 4.86
C PRO A 95 -5.02 -21.50 6.07
N ARG A 96 -5.41 -22.77 6.10
CA ARG A 96 -6.19 -23.33 7.22
C ARG A 96 -5.48 -23.12 8.56
N GLU A 97 -4.17 -23.30 8.57
CA GLU A 97 -3.30 -23.18 9.75
C GLU A 97 -3.41 -21.80 10.40
N TYR A 98 -3.57 -20.73 9.61
CA TYR A 98 -3.80 -19.38 10.12
C TYR A 98 -5.10 -19.30 10.91
N TRP A 99 -6.19 -19.88 10.38
CA TRP A 99 -7.49 -19.84 11.06
C TRP A 99 -7.51 -20.73 12.30
N ASP A 100 -6.88 -21.90 12.22
CA ASP A 100 -6.71 -22.79 13.36
C ASP A 100 -5.97 -22.04 14.48
N GLU A 101 -4.90 -21.29 14.16
CA GLU A 101 -4.19 -20.48 15.15
C GLU A 101 -5.10 -19.41 15.78
N ILE A 102 -5.84 -18.66 14.96
CA ILE A 102 -6.77 -17.62 15.44
C ILE A 102 -7.84 -18.20 16.38
N HIS A 103 -8.37 -19.38 16.08
CA HIS A 103 -9.41 -20.01 16.89
C HIS A 103 -8.88 -20.64 18.19
N HIS A 104 -7.70 -21.25 18.16
CA HIS A 104 -7.16 -21.98 19.31
C HIS A 104 -6.36 -21.09 20.26
N PHE A 105 -5.72 -20.02 19.76
CA PHE A 105 -4.76 -19.22 20.54
C PHE A 105 -5.11 -17.75 20.67
N HIS A 106 -6.03 -17.23 19.84
CA HIS A 106 -6.34 -15.79 19.79
C HIS A 106 -7.82 -15.46 20.01
N ASP A 107 -8.62 -16.39 20.55
CA ASP A 107 -10.05 -16.21 20.84
C ASP A 107 -10.88 -15.65 19.66
N GLY A 108 -10.51 -16.00 18.42
CA GLY A 108 -11.16 -15.51 17.22
C GLY A 108 -10.75 -14.09 16.79
N LEU A 109 -9.81 -13.44 17.48
CA LEU A 109 -9.32 -12.11 17.17
C LEU A 109 -8.17 -12.17 16.16
N MET A 110 -8.39 -11.63 14.97
CA MET A 110 -7.33 -11.51 13.97
C MET A 110 -6.37 -10.36 14.31
N GLU A 111 -5.09 -10.69 14.42
CA GLU A 111 -4.05 -9.68 14.59
C GLU A 111 -3.84 -8.85 13.31
N LYS A 112 -3.77 -7.53 13.50
CA LYS A 112 -3.38 -6.59 12.44
C LYS A 112 -1.88 -6.68 12.20
N TYR A 113 -1.48 -6.55 10.94
CA TYR A 113 -0.06 -6.57 10.55
C TYR A 113 0.34 -5.34 9.75
N ILE A 114 1.60 -4.97 9.88
CA ILE A 114 2.21 -3.87 9.12
C ILE A 114 2.12 -4.21 7.63
N LYS A 115 1.70 -3.23 6.81
CA LYS A 115 1.64 -3.39 5.35
C LYS A 115 3.05 -3.68 4.82
N ASP A 116 3.18 -4.81 4.12
CA ASP A 116 4.40 -5.22 3.41
C ASP A 116 4.75 -4.27 2.24
N ASN A 117 5.87 -4.50 1.55
CA ASN A 117 6.28 -3.69 0.40
C ASN A 117 5.69 -4.16 -0.94
N ASN A 118 4.57 -4.90 -0.92
CA ASN A 118 3.89 -5.31 -2.15
C ASN A 118 3.15 -4.11 -2.79
N GLY A 119 3.03 -4.12 -4.12
CA GLY A 119 2.47 -2.98 -4.87
C GLY A 119 3.54 -1.95 -5.19
N GLN A 120 3.22 -0.66 -5.09
CA GLN A 120 4.16 0.41 -5.39
C GLN A 120 5.12 0.67 -4.21
N PRO A 121 6.44 0.51 -4.36
CA PRO A 121 7.39 0.75 -3.26
C PRO A 121 7.33 2.14 -2.64
N ALA A 122 6.99 3.17 -3.44
CA ALA A 122 6.84 4.55 -2.96
C ALA A 122 5.52 4.83 -2.22
N ASN A 123 4.69 3.80 -1.99
CA ASN A 123 3.40 3.97 -1.33
C ASN A 123 3.59 4.34 0.15
N ARG A 124 2.88 5.39 0.59
CA ARG A 124 2.93 5.96 1.94
C ARG A 124 2.37 5.06 3.03
N ILE A 125 1.73 3.95 2.68
CA ILE A 125 1.19 3.01 3.67
C ILE A 125 2.16 1.87 4.03
N ASN A 126 3.16 1.61 3.17
CA ASN A 126 4.10 0.52 3.34
C ASN A 126 4.96 0.75 4.60
N GLY A 127 5.07 -0.26 5.46
CA GLY A 127 5.88 -0.19 6.69
C GLY A 127 5.33 0.69 7.81
N ILE A 128 4.20 1.39 7.61
CA ILE A 128 3.72 2.41 8.56
C ILE A 128 2.42 1.99 9.22
N ILE A 129 1.37 1.79 8.43
CA ILE A 129 0.07 1.47 9.01
C ILE A 129 -0.02 -0.04 9.29
N SER A 130 -0.81 -0.45 10.28
CA SER A 130 -1.15 -1.86 10.61
C SER A 130 -2.65 -2.13 10.38
N GLY A 131 -3.03 -3.28 9.81
CA GLY A 131 -4.41 -3.56 9.40
C GLY A 131 -4.61 -4.93 8.76
N LEU A 132 -5.86 -5.25 8.45
CA LEU A 132 -6.28 -6.48 7.77
C LEU A 132 -6.65 -6.21 6.33
N PHE A 133 -6.49 -7.20 5.46
CA PHE A 133 -6.79 -7.08 4.03
C PHE A 133 -7.98 -7.95 3.65
N PHE A 134 -8.95 -7.32 3.00
CA PHE A 134 -10.12 -7.96 2.40
C PHE A 134 -10.14 -7.70 0.90
N SER A 135 -10.55 -8.70 0.14
CA SER A 135 -10.88 -8.59 -1.28
C SER A 135 -12.38 -8.47 -1.41
N ALA A 136 -12.79 -7.84 -2.49
CA ALA A 136 -14.19 -7.74 -2.87
C ALA A 136 -14.37 -8.06 -4.37
N ARG A 137 -13.38 -8.76 -4.94
CA ARG A 137 -13.40 -9.25 -6.32
C ARG A 137 -14.45 -10.33 -6.50
N VAL A 138 -15.22 -10.20 -7.57
CA VAL A 138 -16.13 -11.21 -8.12
C VAL A 138 -15.76 -11.44 -9.59
N TYR A 139 -16.13 -12.60 -10.14
CA TYR A 139 -16.10 -12.84 -11.60
C TYR A 139 -17.24 -12.10 -12.28
N ALA A 140 -17.23 -11.99 -13.61
CA ALA A 140 -18.23 -11.22 -14.37
C ALA A 140 -19.68 -11.66 -14.14
N ASP A 141 -19.91 -12.92 -13.74
CA ASP A 141 -21.22 -13.47 -13.38
C ASP A 141 -21.64 -13.19 -11.92
N GLY A 142 -20.81 -12.48 -11.15
CA GLY A 142 -21.02 -12.16 -9.73
C GLY A 142 -20.52 -13.24 -8.77
N SER A 143 -20.04 -14.38 -9.26
CA SER A 143 -19.53 -15.44 -8.41
C SER A 143 -18.16 -15.09 -7.80
N LEU A 144 -17.87 -15.61 -6.61
CA LEU A 144 -16.58 -15.41 -5.98
C LEU A 144 -15.50 -16.28 -6.68
N PRO A 145 -14.23 -15.82 -6.73
CA PRO A 145 -13.14 -16.65 -7.21
C PRO A 145 -13.12 -18.03 -6.54
N THR A 146 -12.88 -19.10 -7.29
CA THR A 146 -12.87 -20.47 -6.73
C THR A 146 -11.57 -20.80 -6.00
N GLN A 147 -10.48 -20.09 -6.34
CA GLN A 147 -9.17 -20.25 -5.75
C GLN A 147 -8.59 -18.90 -5.32
N SER A 148 -7.64 -18.94 -4.39
CA SER A 148 -6.93 -17.75 -3.93
C SER A 148 -5.45 -18.08 -3.67
N PRO A 149 -4.52 -17.26 -4.16
CA PRO A 149 -3.09 -17.42 -3.84
C PRO A 149 -2.78 -17.14 -2.36
N PHE A 150 -3.73 -16.53 -1.63
CA PHE A 150 -3.55 -16.20 -0.21
C PHE A 150 -3.93 -17.34 0.73
N GLY A 151 -4.59 -18.39 0.23
CA GLY A 151 -4.96 -19.56 1.02
C GLY A 151 -6.31 -20.17 0.64
N ASN A 152 -6.56 -21.36 1.18
CA ASN A 152 -7.66 -22.24 0.82
C ASN A 152 -8.92 -22.07 1.67
N VAL A 153 -8.86 -21.31 2.77
CA VAL A 153 -10.02 -21.04 3.63
C VAL A 153 -10.42 -19.57 3.50
N ARG A 154 -11.72 -19.35 3.26
CA ARG A 154 -12.31 -18.02 3.05
C ARG A 154 -13.18 -17.63 4.23
N MET A 155 -12.84 -16.52 4.87
CA MET A 155 -13.73 -15.79 5.75
C MET A 155 -14.50 -14.75 4.93
N MET A 156 -15.80 -14.62 5.18
CA MET A 156 -16.68 -13.64 4.54
C MET A 156 -17.24 -12.68 5.59
N VAL A 157 -17.35 -11.41 5.23
CA VAL A 157 -17.83 -10.32 6.09
C VAL A 157 -18.85 -9.51 5.31
N PRO A 158 -20.02 -9.18 5.89
CA PRO A 158 -20.97 -8.27 5.27
C PRO A 158 -20.33 -6.91 4.98
N PRO A 159 -20.51 -6.32 3.78
CA PRO A 159 -19.89 -5.06 3.40
C PRO A 159 -20.20 -3.92 4.39
N GLY A 160 -21.44 -3.86 4.91
CA GLY A 160 -21.86 -2.86 5.88
C GLY A 160 -21.12 -2.89 7.23
N ALA A 161 -20.48 -4.01 7.58
CA ALA A 161 -19.67 -4.07 8.82
C ALA A 161 -18.38 -3.26 8.71
N LEU A 162 -17.87 -3.04 7.49
CA LEU A 162 -16.58 -2.41 7.24
C LEU A 162 -16.69 -1.10 6.47
N LEU A 163 -17.73 -0.93 5.65
CA LEU A 163 -17.82 0.14 4.66
C LEU A 163 -18.93 1.13 4.97
N ASP A 164 -19.34 1.25 6.23
CA ASP A 164 -20.29 2.28 6.63
C ASP A 164 -19.62 3.68 6.60
N PRO A 165 -20.03 4.59 5.71
CA PRO A 165 -19.47 5.94 5.62
C PRO A 165 -19.89 6.85 6.77
N VAL A 166 -20.87 6.47 7.59
CA VAL A 166 -21.19 7.16 8.84
C VAL A 166 -20.02 7.03 9.81
N HIS A 167 -19.44 5.83 9.91
CA HIS A 167 -18.41 5.50 10.88
C HIS A 167 -16.98 5.55 10.34
N ASN A 168 -16.80 5.43 9.02
CA ASN A 168 -15.48 5.28 8.40
C ASN A 168 -15.18 6.34 7.35
N ASN A 169 -13.89 6.62 7.17
CA ASN A 169 -13.35 7.37 6.04
C ASN A 169 -12.67 6.42 5.05
N PHE A 170 -12.61 6.83 3.78
CA PHE A 170 -12.03 6.06 2.69
C PHE A 170 -10.91 6.87 2.03
N TYR A 171 -9.76 6.23 1.86
CA TYR A 171 -8.58 6.86 1.29
C TYR A 171 -8.01 6.00 0.17
N PHE A 172 -7.82 6.61 -1.00
CA PHE A 172 -7.06 5.98 -2.08
C PHE A 172 -5.60 5.83 -1.66
N ALA A 173 -5.07 4.61 -1.78
CA ALA A 173 -3.71 4.30 -1.33
C ALA A 173 -2.83 3.76 -2.45
N ASP A 174 -3.35 2.91 -3.34
CA ASP A 174 -2.52 2.32 -4.40
C ASP A 174 -3.32 1.96 -5.65
N PHE A 175 -2.61 1.92 -6.77
CA PHE A 175 -3.07 1.31 -8.02
C PHE A 175 -1.89 0.60 -8.69
N TYR A 176 -1.92 -0.73 -8.72
CA TYR A 176 -0.80 -1.53 -9.23
C TYR A 176 -1.26 -2.80 -9.93
N CYS A 177 -0.39 -3.36 -10.79
CA CYS A 177 -0.63 -4.60 -11.51
C CYS A 177 0.09 -5.76 -10.83
N ASN A 178 -0.53 -6.94 -10.81
CA ASN A 178 0.14 -8.21 -10.50
C ASN A 178 -0.19 -9.19 -11.62
N TYR A 179 0.80 -9.47 -12.48
CA TYR A 179 0.62 -10.17 -13.75
C TYR A 179 -0.49 -9.50 -14.59
N TYR A 180 -1.65 -10.15 -14.72
CA TYR A 180 -2.79 -9.66 -15.50
C TYR A 180 -3.86 -8.96 -14.64
N THR A 181 -3.77 -9.03 -13.31
CA THR A 181 -4.78 -8.44 -12.43
C THR A 181 -4.32 -7.06 -11.96
N HIS A 182 -5.19 -6.07 -12.08
CA HIS A 182 -4.98 -4.75 -11.52
C HIS A 182 -5.61 -4.67 -10.12
N TYR A 183 -4.98 -3.96 -9.20
CA TYR A 183 -5.45 -3.80 -7.84
C TYR A 183 -5.59 -2.33 -7.53
N VAL A 184 -6.77 -1.97 -7.04
CA VAL A 184 -6.98 -0.69 -6.36
C VAL A 184 -6.89 -0.99 -4.87
N THR A 185 -6.12 -0.20 -4.13
CA THR A 185 -6.08 -0.32 -2.67
C THR A 185 -6.73 0.90 -2.05
N VAL A 186 -7.72 0.65 -1.21
CA VAL A 186 -8.42 1.67 -0.43
C VAL A 186 -8.23 1.36 1.04
N VAL A 187 -7.75 2.35 1.78
CA VAL A 187 -7.68 2.29 3.24
C VAL A 187 -9.00 2.77 3.80
N ILE A 188 -9.61 1.94 4.62
CA ILE A 188 -10.78 2.29 5.40
C ILE A 188 -10.33 2.39 6.85
N CYS A 189 -10.73 3.46 7.51
CA CYS A 189 -10.44 3.61 8.92
C CYS A 189 -11.60 4.29 9.63
N ARG A 190 -11.77 3.88 10.88
CA ARG A 190 -12.74 4.52 11.78
C ARG A 190 -12.38 5.99 11.94
N LYS A 191 -13.38 6.85 11.77
CA LYS A 191 -13.22 8.31 11.94
C LYS A 191 -12.60 8.63 13.30
N GLY A 192 -11.55 9.45 13.32
CA GLY A 192 -10.84 9.87 14.53
C GLY A 192 -9.89 8.82 15.12
N SER A 193 -9.61 7.72 14.42
CA SER A 193 -8.52 6.81 14.80
C SER A 193 -7.15 7.37 14.39
N GLU A 194 -6.08 6.89 15.02
CA GLU A 194 -4.70 7.25 14.64
C GLU A 194 -4.42 6.98 13.15
N THR A 195 -4.92 5.87 12.62
CA THR A 195 -4.81 5.56 11.18
C THR A 195 -5.58 6.57 10.31
N ASP A 196 -6.73 7.04 10.77
CA ASP A 196 -7.50 8.09 10.08
C ASP A 196 -6.74 9.41 10.05
N GLU A 197 -6.18 9.85 11.18
CA GLU A 197 -5.36 11.07 11.24
C GLU A 197 -4.12 10.98 10.34
N TYR A 198 -3.47 9.81 10.33
CA TYR A 198 -2.35 9.54 9.43
C TYR A 198 -2.77 9.68 7.96
N CYS A 199 -3.86 9.01 7.57
CA CYS A 199 -4.34 8.99 6.19
C CYS A 199 -4.87 10.35 5.74
N PHE A 200 -5.60 11.06 6.61
CA PHE A 200 -6.18 12.37 6.35
C PHE A 200 -5.15 13.40 5.86
N THR A 201 -3.94 13.34 6.41
CA THR A 201 -2.87 14.28 6.10
C THR A 201 -1.97 13.83 4.93
N ARG A 202 -2.12 12.60 4.44
CA ARG A 202 -1.12 11.96 3.56
C ARG A 202 -1.68 11.25 2.32
N LEU A 203 -2.95 10.85 2.35
CA LEU A 203 -3.61 10.12 1.27
C LEU A 203 -4.77 10.95 0.69
N HIS A 204 -5.29 10.53 -0.47
CA HIS A 204 -6.43 11.19 -1.09
C HIS A 204 -7.70 10.63 -0.48
N ARG A 205 -8.38 11.46 0.33
CA ARG A 205 -9.70 11.12 0.86
C ARG A 205 -10.71 11.11 -0.27
N MET A 206 -11.47 10.04 -0.37
CA MET A 206 -12.54 9.88 -1.35
C MET A 206 -13.87 10.25 -0.71
N ASP A 207 -14.74 10.87 -1.49
CA ASP A 207 -16.14 11.10 -1.08
C ASP A 207 -16.89 9.76 -1.15
N PRO A 208 -17.51 9.27 -0.07
CA PRO A 208 -18.30 8.05 -0.13
C PRO A 208 -19.53 8.11 -1.04
N GLU A 209 -20.09 9.29 -1.26
CA GLU A 209 -21.26 9.51 -2.13
C GLU A 209 -20.84 9.67 -3.61
N ASP A 210 -19.61 10.13 -3.85
CA ASP A 210 -19.01 10.30 -5.19
C ASP A 210 -17.67 9.55 -5.29
N ASN A 211 -17.75 8.23 -5.12
CA ASN A 211 -16.59 7.36 -5.11
C ASN A 211 -16.47 6.57 -6.43
N PRO A 212 -15.43 6.81 -7.25
CA PRO A 212 -15.24 6.13 -8.52
C PRO A 212 -14.65 4.72 -8.37
N PHE A 213 -14.58 4.18 -7.14
CA PHE A 213 -14.18 2.80 -6.88
C PHE A 213 -15.24 2.01 -6.09
N LEU A 214 -16.05 2.68 -5.28
CA LEU A 214 -16.89 2.02 -4.29
C LEU A 214 -18.14 2.82 -3.92
N THR A 215 -19.32 2.44 -4.39
CA THR A 215 -20.57 3.14 -4.02
C THR A 215 -21.31 2.37 -2.92
N VAL A 216 -21.61 3.05 -1.81
CA VAL A 216 -22.37 2.49 -0.68
C VAL A 216 -23.82 2.98 -0.77
N THR A 217 -24.79 2.07 -0.91
CA THR A 217 -26.22 2.44 -0.89
C THR A 217 -26.89 1.98 0.41
N LYS A 218 -27.83 2.77 0.93
CA LYS A 218 -28.47 2.55 2.25
C LYS A 218 -29.28 1.25 2.40
N PHE A 219 -29.55 0.51 1.31
CA PHE A 219 -30.52 -0.60 1.31
C PHE A 219 -30.02 -1.94 0.76
N SER A 220 -28.84 -2.01 0.15
CA SER A 220 -28.25 -3.29 -0.30
C SER A 220 -26.83 -3.08 -0.84
N ALA A 221 -26.03 -4.15 -0.75
CA ALA A 221 -24.73 -4.44 -1.34
C ALA A 221 -23.97 -3.30 -2.04
N ILE A 222 -22.73 -3.18 -1.62
CA ILE A 222 -21.81 -2.15 -2.09
C ILE A 222 -21.36 -2.54 -3.50
N MET A 223 -21.20 -1.56 -4.39
CA MET A 223 -20.78 -1.81 -5.76
C MET A 223 -19.29 -1.50 -5.93
N LEU A 224 -18.59 -2.36 -6.67
CA LEU A 224 -17.18 -2.27 -7.05
C LEU A 224 -17.01 -2.32 -8.56
N TRP A 225 -16.14 -1.49 -9.10
CA TRP A 225 -15.84 -1.53 -10.53
C TRP A 225 -15.07 -2.80 -10.87
N CYS A 226 -15.57 -3.54 -11.86
CA CYS A 226 -14.89 -4.69 -12.44
C CYS A 226 -14.96 -4.55 -13.96
N TRP A 227 -13.80 -4.51 -14.60
CA TRP A 227 -13.69 -4.71 -16.04
C TRP A 227 -13.04 -6.05 -16.33
N ASP A 228 -13.51 -6.73 -17.36
CA ASP A 228 -12.80 -7.83 -18.00
C ASP A 228 -13.11 -7.89 -19.50
N GLU A 229 -12.05 -7.93 -20.31
CA GLU A 229 -11.84 -8.99 -21.32
C GLU A 229 -10.41 -9.60 -21.25
N ALA A 230 -9.50 -9.07 -20.41
CA ALA A 230 -8.18 -9.65 -20.11
C ALA A 230 -7.52 -9.11 -18.82
N GLY A 231 -8.28 -8.54 -17.87
CA GLY A 231 -7.67 -7.80 -16.76
C GLY A 231 -8.61 -7.38 -15.64
N SER A 232 -8.85 -8.29 -14.70
CA SER A 232 -9.67 -8.04 -13.50
C SER A 232 -9.10 -6.91 -12.62
N VAL A 233 -9.96 -6.00 -12.14
CA VAL A 233 -9.64 -5.03 -11.08
C VAL A 233 -10.13 -5.57 -9.73
N SER A 234 -9.25 -5.68 -8.73
CA SER A 234 -9.60 -6.11 -7.37
C SER A 234 -9.40 -4.98 -6.38
N LEU A 235 -10.46 -4.59 -5.67
CA LEU A 235 -10.33 -3.69 -4.53
C LEU A 235 -9.81 -4.48 -3.33
N ARG A 236 -8.63 -4.07 -2.84
CA ARG A 236 -8.12 -4.49 -1.55
C ARG A 236 -8.45 -3.43 -0.53
N LEU A 237 -9.27 -3.84 0.41
CA LEU A 237 -9.69 -3.02 1.52
C LEU A 237 -8.82 -3.31 2.70
N ARG A 238 -8.27 -2.24 3.27
CA ARG A 238 -7.57 -2.30 4.54
C ARG A 238 -8.50 -1.84 5.65
N VAL A 239 -8.69 -2.69 6.66
CA VAL A 239 -9.49 -2.43 7.88
C VAL A 239 -8.57 -2.35 9.09
#